data_AF-A0A484NQ59-F1
#
_entry.id   AF-A0A484NQ59-F1
#
_cell.length_a   1.000
_cell.length_b   1.000
_cell.length_c   1.000
_cell.angle_alpha   90.00
_cell.angle_beta   90.00
_cell.angle_gamma   90.00
#
_symmetry.space_group_name_H-M   'P 1'
#
loop_
_entity.id
_entity.type
_entity.pdbx_description
1 polymer ?
#
loop_
_entity_poly.entity_id
_entity_poly.type
_entity_poly.pdbx_seq_one_letter_code
_entity_poly.pdbx_strand_id
1 'polypeptide(L)'
;MASIMQLALLFLVSSSLMFGMGAAECNGHNVCSPFEMPPCGDGSGCRCIPWGLVAGQCIHPTSLALPEVAKKMEAHPNLCLSNLECLKKGSGNFCARFPNPHVEHGWCIDSAAALSAFFNLNTTAA
;
A
#
# COMPACT_ATOMS: atom_id res chain seq x y z
N MET A 1 30.94 37.29 -16.22
CA MET A 1 31.38 35.90 -15.95
C MET A 1 30.87 35.31 -14.62
N ALA A 2 30.10 36.03 -13.81
CA ALA A 2 29.55 35.51 -12.54
C ALA A 2 28.19 34.79 -12.67
N SER A 3 27.46 34.96 -13.78
CA SER A 3 26.08 34.49 -13.92
C SER A 3 25.98 32.99 -14.27
N ILE A 4 26.89 32.47 -15.11
CA ILE A 4 26.84 31.07 -15.57
C ILE A 4 27.26 30.10 -14.46
N MET A 5 28.23 30.48 -13.64
CA MET A 5 28.72 29.67 -12.53
C MET A 5 27.66 29.53 -11.42
N GLN A 6 26.86 30.57 -11.18
CA GLN A 6 25.74 30.52 -10.24
C GLN A 6 24.61 29.59 -10.72
N LEU A 7 24.27 29.62 -12.00
CA LEU A 7 23.28 28.68 -12.55
C LEU A 7 23.77 27.22 -12.46
N ALA A 8 25.05 26.97 -12.76
CA ALA A 8 25.61 25.62 -12.66
C ALA A 8 25.58 25.06 -11.22
N LEU A 9 25.89 25.90 -10.23
CA LEU A 9 25.77 25.52 -8.81
C LEU A 9 24.32 25.22 -8.41
N LEU A 10 23.34 26.01 -8.88
CA LEU A 10 21.92 25.78 -8.58
C LEU A 10 21.42 24.46 -9.20
N PHE A 11 21.86 24.13 -10.42
CA PHE A 11 21.54 22.84 -11.05
C PHE A 11 22.15 21.64 -10.29
N LEU A 12 23.39 21.77 -9.82
CA LEU A 12 24.04 20.73 -9.02
C LEU A 12 23.35 20.52 -7.65
N VAL A 13 22.98 21.61 -6.97
CA VAL A 13 22.29 21.57 -5.67
C VAL A 13 20.86 21.03 -5.77
N SER A 14 20.15 21.34 -6.87
CA SER A 14 18.80 20.80 -7.09
C SER A 14 18.82 19.31 -7.48
N SER A 15 19.85 18.86 -8.19
CA SER A 15 20.01 17.44 -8.56
C SER A 15 20.30 16.55 -7.36
N SER A 16 21.04 17.06 -6.35
CA SER A 16 21.31 16.31 -5.12
C SER A 16 20.10 16.21 -4.18
N LEU A 17 19.14 17.14 -4.25
CA LEU A 17 17.89 17.06 -3.48
C LEU A 17 16.94 15.97 -3.99
N MET A 18 16.97 15.63 -5.29
CA MET A 18 16.14 14.56 -5.86
C MET A 18 16.72 13.17 -5.66
N PHE A 19 18.03 13.05 -5.39
CA PHE A 19 18.69 11.77 -5.13
C PHE A 19 18.54 11.29 -3.67
N GLY A 20 17.90 12.09 -2.83
CA GLY A 20 17.68 11.83 -1.41
C GLY A 20 16.30 11.29 -1.06
N MET A 21 15.67 10.47 -1.90
CA MET A 21 14.62 9.56 -1.40
C MET A 21 15.32 8.35 -0.79
N GLY A 22 15.92 8.57 0.39
CA GLY A 22 16.41 7.47 1.22
C GLY A 22 15.26 6.52 1.47
N ALA A 23 15.33 5.33 0.88
CA ALA A 23 14.61 4.20 1.42
C ALA A 23 14.98 4.14 2.91
N ALA A 24 13.98 4.14 3.79
CA ALA A 24 14.20 3.94 5.22
C ALA A 24 15.21 2.78 5.38
N GLU A 25 16.30 3.01 6.10
CA GLU A 25 17.48 2.15 6.03
C GLU A 25 17.15 0.71 6.44
N CYS A 26 17.24 -0.21 5.48
CA CYS A 26 17.26 -1.64 5.72
C CYS A 26 18.65 -2.05 6.24
N ASN A 27 18.98 -1.65 7.47
CA ASN A 27 20.27 -1.94 8.12
C ASN A 27 21.51 -1.54 7.27
N GLY A 28 21.40 -0.49 6.45
CA GLY A 28 22.47 -0.04 5.55
C GLY A 28 22.61 -0.82 4.23
N HIS A 29 21.78 -1.84 3.98
CA HIS A 29 21.66 -2.51 2.69
C HIS A 29 20.71 -1.71 1.79
N ASN A 30 21.27 -1.10 0.73
CA ASN A 30 20.46 -0.41 -0.29
C ASN A 30 20.18 -1.30 -1.51
N VAL A 31 21.05 -2.28 -1.77
CA VAL A 31 21.00 -3.13 -2.96
C VAL A 31 20.83 -4.57 -2.53
N CYS A 32 20.06 -5.34 -3.28
CA CYS A 32 19.83 -6.76 -3.05
C CYS A 32 19.79 -7.53 -4.37
N SER A 33 20.06 -8.83 -4.31
CA SER A 33 19.68 -9.74 -5.39
C SER A 33 18.27 -10.27 -5.15
N PRO A 34 17.38 -10.33 -6.17
CA PRO A 34 16.07 -10.97 -6.03
C PRO A 34 16.14 -12.46 -5.67
N PHE A 35 17.31 -13.08 -5.83
CA PHE A 35 17.58 -14.48 -5.51
C PHE A 35 18.23 -14.67 -4.13
N GLU A 36 18.53 -13.59 -3.41
CA GLU A 36 19.13 -13.62 -2.07
C GLU A 36 18.07 -13.93 -1.00
N MET A 37 18.37 -14.86 -0.08
CA MET A 37 17.45 -15.27 0.98
C MET A 37 18.16 -15.44 2.33
N PRO A 38 17.70 -14.76 3.41
CA PRO A 38 16.62 -13.77 3.43
C PRO A 38 17.02 -12.49 2.66
N PRO A 39 16.08 -11.86 1.93
CA PRO A 39 16.41 -10.64 1.20
C PRO A 39 16.82 -9.53 2.17
N CYS A 40 17.87 -8.79 1.83
CA CYS A 40 18.34 -7.62 2.59
C CYS A 40 18.91 -7.95 3.99
N GLY A 41 19.58 -9.08 4.14
CA GLY A 41 20.48 -9.36 5.26
C GLY A 41 19.83 -10.01 6.47
N ASP A 42 18.66 -9.55 6.93
CA ASP A 42 18.12 -10.04 8.20
C ASP A 42 16.76 -9.42 8.56
N GLY A 43 15.67 -10.10 8.22
CA GLY A 43 14.43 -10.26 9.02
C GLY A 43 13.66 -9.01 9.51
N SER A 44 14.13 -7.79 9.25
CA SER A 44 13.64 -6.52 9.80
C SER A 44 12.36 -6.02 9.13
N GLY A 45 11.67 -6.90 8.41
CA GLY A 45 10.52 -6.56 7.59
C GLY A 45 10.87 -6.05 6.20
N CYS A 46 12.14 -5.86 5.84
CA CYS A 46 12.55 -5.40 4.51
C CYS A 46 12.26 -6.41 3.39
N ARG A 47 12.03 -5.88 2.18
CA ARG A 47 11.84 -6.66 0.95
C ARG A 47 12.76 -6.16 -0.17
N CYS A 48 13.16 -7.07 -1.04
CA CYS A 48 13.91 -6.75 -2.26
C CYS A 48 12.94 -6.45 -3.42
N ILE A 49 12.98 -5.24 -3.99
CA ILE A 49 12.24 -4.89 -5.20
C ILE A 49 13.17 -4.97 -6.41
N PRO A 50 12.98 -5.94 -7.33
CA PRO A 50 13.82 -6.06 -8.52
C PRO A 50 13.60 -4.88 -9.47
N TRP A 51 14.69 -4.25 -9.91
CA TRP A 51 14.70 -3.32 -11.05
C TRP A 51 15.51 -3.86 -12.23
N GLY A 52 16.30 -4.91 -12.01
CA GLY A 52 16.97 -5.71 -13.02
C GLY A 52 16.86 -7.20 -12.71
N LEU A 53 17.33 -8.04 -13.65
CA LEU A 53 17.21 -9.50 -13.54
C LEU A 53 17.89 -10.07 -12.29
N VAL A 54 18.99 -9.47 -11.86
CA VAL A 54 19.82 -9.93 -10.72
C VAL A 54 20.05 -8.84 -9.68
N ALA A 55 19.39 -7.69 -9.83
CA ALA A 55 19.58 -6.53 -8.98
C ALA A 55 18.24 -5.89 -8.60
N GLY A 56 18.14 -5.53 -7.33
CA GLY A 56 16.98 -4.92 -6.71
C GLY A 56 17.40 -3.88 -5.68
N GLN A 57 16.40 -3.24 -5.10
CA GLN A 57 16.56 -2.29 -4.01
C GLN A 57 15.88 -2.82 -2.76
N CYS A 58 16.59 -2.71 -1.63
CA CYS A 58 16.02 -2.99 -0.33
C CYS A 58 15.14 -1.83 0.10
N ILE A 59 13.88 -2.13 0.40
CA ILE A 59 12.96 -1.15 0.97
C ILE A 59 12.22 -1.77 2.14
N HIS A 60 11.98 -0.97 3.17
CA HIS A 60 10.92 -1.29 4.10
C HIS A 60 9.60 -1.33 3.34
N PRO A 61 8.73 -2.30 3.60
CA PRO A 61 7.37 -2.26 3.15
C PRO A 61 6.74 -1.04 3.79
N THR A 62 6.71 0.06 3.05
CA THR A 62 5.75 1.11 3.29
C THR A 62 4.39 0.45 3.09
N SER A 63 3.76 0.06 4.20
CA SER A 63 2.30 0.06 4.21
C SER A 63 1.93 1.45 3.72
N LEU A 64 1.25 1.53 2.58
CA LEU A 64 0.83 2.80 1.99
C LEU A 64 -0.29 3.40 2.86
N ALA A 65 -0.04 3.60 4.15
CA ALA A 65 -0.76 4.53 4.99
C ALA A 65 -0.09 5.91 4.83
N LEU A 66 0.10 6.37 3.59
CA LEU A 66 0.17 7.82 3.42
C LEU A 66 -1.14 8.37 4.00
N PRO A 67 -1.11 9.40 4.85
CA PRO A 67 -2.33 9.99 5.42
C PRO A 67 -3.38 10.32 4.35
N GLU A 68 -2.94 10.63 3.13
CA GLU A 68 -3.80 10.86 1.97
C GLU A 68 -4.49 9.59 1.44
N VAL A 69 -3.78 8.45 1.43
CA VAL A 69 -4.36 7.15 1.04
C VAL A 69 -5.34 6.68 2.11
N ALA A 70 -5.00 6.82 3.40
CA ALA A 70 -5.91 6.50 4.50
C ALA A 70 -7.21 7.32 4.42
N LYS A 71 -7.10 8.64 4.21
CA LYS A 71 -8.26 9.52 3.97
C LYS A 71 -9.08 9.09 2.76
N LYS A 72 -8.42 8.66 1.68
CA LYS A 72 -9.11 8.20 0.46
C LYS A 72 -9.81 6.85 0.67
N MET A 73 -9.28 6.00 1.55
CA MET A 73 -9.92 4.75 1.96
C MET A 73 -11.14 5.01 2.85
N GLU A 74 -11.04 5.89 3.85
CA GLU A 74 -12.19 6.31 4.67
C GLU A 74 -13.30 6.96 3.82
N ALA A 75 -12.90 7.77 2.82
CA ALA A 75 -13.82 8.40 1.88
C ALA A 75 -14.44 7.43 0.87
N HIS A 76 -13.95 6.19 0.77
CA HIS A 76 -14.47 5.25 -0.20
C HIS A 76 -15.92 4.86 0.16
N PRO A 77 -16.87 4.96 -0.79
CA PRO A 77 -18.30 4.81 -0.49
C PRO A 77 -18.68 3.43 0.05
N ASN A 78 -17.89 2.40 -0.27
CA ASN A 78 -18.16 1.02 0.14
C ASN A 78 -17.15 0.44 1.14
N LEU A 79 -16.08 1.16 1.52
CA LEU A 79 -15.21 0.67 2.61
C LEU A 79 -15.81 1.06 3.95
N CYS A 80 -15.61 0.22 4.96
CA CYS A 80 -16.15 0.42 6.30
C CYS A 80 -15.25 -0.16 7.38
N LEU A 81 -15.29 0.42 8.57
CA LEU A 81 -14.77 -0.17 9.80
C LEU A 81 -15.88 -0.86 10.61
N SER A 82 -17.13 -0.40 10.45
CA SER A 82 -18.30 -0.87 11.20
C SER A 82 -19.57 -0.87 10.36
N ASN A 83 -20.58 -1.62 10.81
CA ASN A 83 -21.91 -1.65 10.17
C ASN A 83 -22.60 -0.27 10.16
N LEU A 84 -22.40 0.52 11.22
CA LEU A 84 -22.98 1.87 11.33
C LEU A 84 -22.46 2.79 10.23
N GLU A 85 -21.20 2.61 9.81
CA GLU A 85 -20.61 3.37 8.73
C GLU A 85 -21.28 3.08 7.38
N CYS A 86 -21.59 1.82 7.11
CA CYS A 86 -22.34 1.43 5.91
C CYS A 86 -23.74 2.06 5.89
N LEU A 87 -24.42 2.07 7.03
CA LEU A 87 -25.73 2.72 7.17
C LEU A 87 -25.63 4.23 6.92
N LYS A 88 -24.61 4.91 7.48
CA LYS A 88 -24.37 6.35 7.25
C LYS A 88 -24.02 6.66 5.79
N LYS A 89 -23.27 5.78 5.13
CA LYS A 89 -22.87 5.90 3.72
C LYS A 89 -24.00 5.53 2.75
N GLY A 90 -25.02 4.81 3.21
CA GLY A 90 -26.10 4.29 2.36
C GLY A 90 -25.66 3.19 1.39
N SER A 91 -24.48 2.60 1.59
CA SER A 91 -23.88 1.56 0.73
C SER A 91 -24.20 0.13 1.17
N GLY A 92 -24.98 -0.03 2.23
CA GLY A 92 -25.40 -1.33 2.78
C GLY A 92 -25.69 -1.24 4.27
N ASN A 93 -25.94 -2.37 4.90
CA ASN A 93 -26.23 -2.46 6.34
C ASN A 93 -25.22 -3.34 7.11
N PHE A 94 -24.34 -4.05 6.41
CA PHE A 94 -23.35 -4.94 7.01
C PHE A 94 -21.96 -4.68 6.43
N CYS A 95 -20.94 -4.65 7.30
CA CYS A 95 -19.55 -4.48 6.95
C CYS A 95 -18.85 -5.84 6.90
N ALA A 96 -18.65 -6.38 5.70
CA ALA A 96 -17.99 -7.66 5.49
C ALA A 96 -16.47 -7.49 5.54
N ARG A 97 -15.83 -7.98 6.61
CA ARG A 97 -14.37 -7.89 6.77
C ARG A 97 -13.65 -8.76 5.74
N PHE A 98 -12.54 -8.23 5.21
CA PHE A 98 -11.66 -9.04 4.36
C PHE A 98 -11.02 -10.17 5.18
N PRO A 99 -10.77 -11.36 4.59
CA PRO A 99 -10.13 -12.48 5.29
C PRO A 99 -8.71 -12.19 5.78
N ASN A 100 -8.05 -11.16 5.24
CA ASN A 100 -6.71 -10.77 5.65
C ASN A 100 -6.77 -10.02 7.00
N PRO A 101 -6.18 -10.57 8.08
CA PRO A 101 -6.22 -9.93 9.41
C PRO A 101 -5.45 -8.60 9.46
N HIS A 102 -4.57 -8.35 8.50
CA HIS A 102 -3.83 -7.08 8.39
C HIS A 102 -4.61 -5.96 7.69
N VAL A 103 -5.86 -6.21 7.28
CA VAL A 103 -6.74 -5.21 6.68
C VAL A 103 -7.91 -4.95 7.62
N GLU A 104 -7.92 -3.79 8.26
CA GLU A 104 -8.97 -3.43 9.23
C GLU A 104 -10.28 -3.01 8.56
N HIS A 105 -10.28 -2.71 7.28
CA HIS A 105 -11.47 -2.30 6.57
C HIS A 105 -12.24 -3.53 6.06
N GLY A 106 -13.55 -3.41 5.97
CA GLY A 106 -14.43 -4.33 5.27
C GLY A 106 -15.10 -3.66 4.07
N TRP A 107 -15.98 -4.41 3.43
CA TRP A 107 -16.82 -3.94 2.34
C TRP A 107 -18.29 -3.89 2.76
N CYS A 108 -18.96 -2.78 2.49
CA CYS A 108 -20.38 -2.65 2.73
C CYS A 108 -21.19 -3.53 1.78
N ILE A 109 -22.01 -4.39 2.35
CA ILE A 109 -22.96 -5.22 1.63
C ILE A 109 -24.35 -5.01 2.21
N ASP A 110 -25.36 -5.14 1.35
CA ASP A 110 -26.72 -5.32 1.82
C ASP A 110 -26.90 -6.78 2.24
N SER A 111 -27.16 -7.01 3.53
CA SER A 111 -27.23 -8.34 4.11
C SER A 111 -28.39 -9.16 3.55
N ALA A 112 -29.50 -8.53 3.13
CA ALA A 112 -30.62 -9.22 2.50
C ALA A 112 -30.26 -9.65 1.06
N ALA A 113 -29.60 -8.79 0.30
CA ALA A 113 -29.06 -9.13 -1.01
C ALA A 113 -28.00 -10.23 -0.93
N ALA A 114 -27.10 -10.17 0.07
CA ALA A 114 -26.10 -11.20 0.28
C ALA A 114 -26.75 -12.54 0.63
N LEU A 115 -27.67 -12.55 1.60
CA LEU A 115 -28.37 -13.75 2.03
C LEU A 115 -29.17 -14.41 0.90
N SER A 116 -29.90 -13.61 0.11
CA SER A 116 -30.62 -14.12 -1.07
C SER A 116 -29.69 -14.71 -2.13
N ALA A 117 -28.52 -14.11 -2.38
CA ALA A 117 -27.52 -14.68 -3.27
C ALA A 117 -27.00 -16.05 -2.76
N PHE A 118 -26.73 -16.19 -1.45
CA PHE A 118 -26.33 -17.46 -0.85
C PHE A 118 -27.41 -18.54 -1.01
N PHE A 119 -28.68 -18.20 -0.76
CA PHE A 119 -29.79 -19.16 -0.96
C PHE A 119 -29.95 -19.58 -2.42
N ASN A 120 -29.79 -18.64 -3.37
CA ASN A 120 -29.86 -18.96 -4.80
C ASN A 120 -28.69 -19.83 -5.29
N LEU A 121 -27.49 -19.63 -4.74
CA LEU A 121 -26.34 -20.50 -5.01
C LEU A 121 -26.59 -21.93 -4.47
N ASN A 122 -27.19 -22.07 -3.29
CA ASN A 122 -27.52 -23.38 -2.73
C ASN A 122 -28.66 -24.10 -3.48
N THR A 123 -29.54 -23.34 -4.13
CA THR A 123 -30.66 -23.90 -4.91
C THR A 123 -30.23 -24.38 -6.30
N THR A 124 -29.11 -23.87 -6.83
CA THR A 124 -28.53 -24.32 -8.12
C THR A 124 -27.53 -25.47 -7.97
N ALA A 125 -27.19 -25.85 -6.74
CA ALA A 125 -26.28 -26.95 -6.42
C ALA A 125 -27.01 -28.26 -6.03
N ALA A 126 -28.34 -28.31 -6.17
CA ALA A 126 -29.17 -29.49 -5.89
C ALA A 126 -29.79 -30.06 -7.18
#